data_AF-A0AAU6K4B4-F1
#
_entry.id   AF-A0AAU6K4B4-F1
#
_cell.length_a   1.000
_cell.length_b   1.000
_cell.length_c   1.000
_cell.angle_alpha   90.00
_cell.angle_beta   90.00
_cell.angle_gamma   90.00
#
_symmetry.space_group_name_H-M   'P 1'
#
loop_
_entity.id
_entity.type
_entity.pdbx_description
1 polymer ?
#
loop_
_entity_poly.entity_id
_entity_poly.type
_entity_poly.pdbx_seq_one_letter_code
_entity_poly.pdbx_strand_id
1 'polypeptide(L)'
;MTEPSTRPARRTVLNAGLGLAGGLTLWGVGVPSASAAPSADVRHWTGRKSANGWPVVPSAAEHRIEGSPASLTALDGDVAAVLLYVARRFHYEVDSLGRDDVHGHTTQTSVAADYESNYLSGTAISIRPEMYPVGAEDRLFPQEVAVVRDILTECEGVVRWGGDDRRSPKQGHFQIDVPPGSATLKKVAGKFNGWDDKPGQGAGTPEDIFGKSRRTAAKRLADRQRATA
;
A
#
# COMPACT_ATOMS: atom_id res chain seq x y z
N MET A 1 -25.16 -0.09 53.11
CA MET A 1 -25.42 1.32 52.74
C MET A 1 -24.84 1.51 51.36
N THR A 2 -25.71 1.48 50.37
CA THR A 2 -25.47 1.36 48.93
C THR A 2 -25.39 2.74 48.29
N GLU A 3 -24.38 3.00 47.47
CA GLU A 3 -24.47 4.00 46.41
C GLU A 3 -24.11 3.38 45.05
N PRO A 4 -24.93 3.57 44.01
CA PRO A 4 -24.67 3.07 42.67
C PRO A 4 -23.84 4.06 41.84
N SER A 5 -22.81 3.54 41.16
CA SER A 5 -22.05 4.26 40.14
C SER A 5 -22.83 4.29 38.82
N THR A 6 -23.25 5.49 38.39
CA THR A 6 -23.87 5.76 37.10
C THR A 6 -22.80 6.08 36.04
N ARG A 7 -22.70 5.24 35.02
CA ARG A 7 -21.88 5.46 33.81
C ARG A 7 -22.54 6.51 32.90
N PRO A 8 -21.81 7.46 32.28
CA PRO A 8 -22.39 8.33 31.27
C PRO A 8 -22.56 7.60 29.93
N ALA A 9 -23.78 7.70 29.39
CA ALA A 9 -24.23 7.13 28.14
C ALA A 9 -23.78 7.96 26.92
N ARG A 10 -23.49 7.24 25.83
CA ARG A 10 -23.30 7.76 24.48
C ARG A 10 -24.57 8.48 24.02
N ARG A 11 -24.46 9.74 23.62
CA ARG A 11 -25.43 10.40 22.73
C ARG A 11 -24.72 11.28 21.71
N THR A 12 -24.68 10.74 20.50
CA THR A 12 -24.53 11.42 19.22
C THR A 12 -25.39 12.68 19.16
N VAL A 13 -24.79 13.81 18.81
CA VAL A 13 -25.52 14.99 18.33
C VAL A 13 -24.85 15.45 17.05
N LEU A 14 -25.41 15.01 15.93
CA LEU A 14 -25.27 15.64 14.62
C LEU A 14 -26.15 16.89 14.63
N ASN A 15 -25.53 18.06 14.75
CA ASN A 15 -26.22 19.32 14.49
C ASN A 15 -25.87 19.79 13.08
N ALA A 16 -26.80 19.53 12.15
CA ALA A 16 -26.90 20.26 10.90
C ALA A 16 -27.46 21.66 11.21
N GLY A 17 -26.66 22.70 11.02
CA GLY A 17 -27.09 24.08 11.12
C GLY A 17 -27.09 24.75 9.74
N LEU A 18 -28.27 24.88 9.13
CA LEU A 18 -28.54 25.93 8.15
C LEU A 18 -29.02 27.16 8.93
N GLY A 19 -28.34 28.30 8.78
CA GLY A 19 -28.74 29.58 9.38
C GLY A 19 -28.01 30.74 8.71
N LEU A 20 -28.79 31.69 8.20
CA LEU A 20 -28.42 32.77 7.27
C LEU A 20 -27.73 33.99 7.92
N ALA A 21 -26.99 34.73 7.08
CA ALA A 21 -26.77 36.17 7.09
C ALA A 21 -25.98 36.81 8.26
N GLY A 22 -24.71 37.10 8.00
CA GLY A 22 -23.90 38.05 8.77
C GLY A 22 -22.80 38.63 7.87
N GLY A 23 -22.92 39.91 7.52
CA GLY A 23 -21.95 40.61 6.69
C GLY A 23 -20.61 40.77 7.41
N LEU A 24 -19.57 40.18 6.82
CA LEU A 24 -18.16 40.46 7.13
C LEU A 24 -17.42 40.53 5.79
N THR A 25 -17.05 41.74 5.38
CA THR A 25 -16.09 41.97 4.30
C THR A 25 -14.70 41.61 4.80
N LEU A 26 -14.38 40.33 4.75
CA LEU A 26 -13.02 39.82 4.96
C LEU A 26 -12.38 39.57 3.61
N TRP A 27 -11.18 40.11 3.46
CA TRP A 27 -10.35 40.02 2.28
C TRP A 27 -10.16 38.56 1.86
N GLY A 28 -10.26 38.33 0.55
CA GLY A 28 -10.30 37.02 -0.07
C GLY A 28 -9.11 36.13 0.30
N VAL A 29 -9.36 35.17 1.18
CA VAL A 29 -8.68 33.88 1.20
C VAL A 29 -9.70 32.88 0.72
N GLY A 30 -9.61 32.51 -0.56
CA GLY A 30 -10.44 31.48 -1.16
C GLY A 30 -10.29 30.21 -0.35
N VAL A 31 -11.37 29.75 0.27
CA VAL A 31 -11.44 28.39 0.80
C VAL A 31 -11.26 27.48 -0.41
N PRO A 32 -10.23 26.62 -0.48
CA PRO A 32 -10.12 25.70 -1.58
C PRO A 32 -11.33 24.78 -1.50
N SER A 33 -12.26 24.93 -2.45
CA SER A 33 -13.28 23.93 -2.69
C SER A 33 -12.56 22.61 -2.93
N ALA A 34 -12.76 21.63 -2.06
CA ALA A 34 -12.33 20.27 -2.32
C ALA A 34 -13.08 19.81 -3.58
N SER A 35 -12.41 19.86 -4.73
CA SER A 35 -12.93 19.27 -5.95
C SER A 35 -13.10 17.79 -5.68
N ALA A 36 -14.35 17.33 -5.66
CA ALA A 36 -14.64 15.91 -5.69
C ALA A 36 -13.95 15.34 -6.93
N ALA A 37 -13.05 14.36 -6.71
CA ALA A 37 -12.45 13.63 -7.80
C ALA A 37 -13.57 13.11 -8.72
N PRO A 38 -13.39 13.11 -10.05
CA PRO A 38 -14.37 12.52 -10.95
C PRO A 38 -14.68 11.09 -10.48
N SER A 39 -15.96 10.75 -10.33
CA SER A 39 -16.38 9.40 -9.99
C SER A 39 -15.75 8.43 -10.98
N ALA A 40 -14.79 7.64 -10.51
CA ALA A 40 -14.20 6.60 -11.34
C ALA A 40 -15.32 5.65 -11.79
N ASP A 41 -15.35 5.31 -13.08
CA ASP A 41 -16.35 4.41 -13.61
C ASP A 41 -16.07 2.99 -13.08
N VAL A 42 -16.77 2.62 -12.01
CA VAL A 42 -16.58 1.33 -11.36
C VAL A 42 -17.14 0.25 -12.28
N ARG A 43 -16.27 -0.66 -12.73
CA ARG A 43 -16.63 -1.75 -13.63
C ARG A 43 -16.43 -3.11 -12.96
N HIS A 44 -17.15 -4.11 -13.44
CA HIS A 44 -16.92 -5.50 -13.03
C HIS A 44 -15.76 -6.11 -13.83
N TRP A 45 -14.76 -6.65 -13.14
CA TRP A 45 -13.68 -7.41 -13.74
C TRP A 45 -14.16 -8.81 -14.14
N THR A 46 -14.08 -9.13 -15.42
CA THR A 46 -14.48 -10.44 -15.99
C THR A 46 -13.28 -11.25 -16.53
N GLY A 47 -12.08 -10.68 -16.47
CA GLY A 47 -10.86 -11.33 -16.96
C GLY A 47 -10.43 -12.50 -16.07
N ARG A 48 -10.03 -13.62 -16.69
CA ARG A 48 -9.41 -14.76 -15.98
C ARG A 48 -8.02 -14.45 -15.42
N LYS A 49 -7.39 -13.39 -15.94
CA LYS A 49 -6.12 -12.85 -15.46
C LYS A 49 -6.33 -11.44 -14.94
N SER A 50 -5.56 -11.04 -13.93
CA SER A 50 -5.44 -9.66 -13.48
C SER A 50 -4.59 -8.83 -14.44
N ALA A 51 -4.56 -7.52 -14.26
CA ALA A 51 -3.82 -6.59 -15.11
C ALA A 51 -2.31 -6.86 -15.18
N ASN A 52 -1.70 -7.37 -14.10
CA ASN A 52 -0.31 -7.82 -14.08
C ASN A 52 -0.09 -9.24 -14.66
N GLY A 53 -1.13 -9.85 -15.26
CA GLY A 53 -1.03 -11.10 -16.01
C GLY A 53 -1.15 -12.39 -15.16
N TRP A 54 -1.40 -12.27 -13.86
CA TRP A 54 -1.57 -13.41 -12.96
C TRP A 54 -3.00 -13.97 -13.01
N PRO A 55 -3.21 -15.29 -12.84
CA PRO A 55 -4.55 -15.86 -12.75
C PRO A 55 -5.33 -15.27 -11.56
N VAL A 56 -6.59 -14.90 -11.78
CA VAL A 56 -7.52 -14.58 -10.69
C VAL A 56 -7.79 -15.87 -9.90
N VAL A 57 -7.75 -15.77 -8.57
CA VAL A 57 -7.92 -16.92 -7.67
C VAL A 57 -9.16 -16.74 -6.78
N PRO A 58 -9.90 -17.83 -6.48
CA PRO A 58 -11.11 -17.75 -5.65
C PRO A 58 -10.79 -17.50 -4.16
N SER A 59 -9.57 -17.82 -3.74
CA SER A 59 -9.09 -17.66 -2.36
C SER A 59 -7.57 -17.56 -2.35
N ALA A 60 -7.02 -16.94 -1.31
CA ALA A 60 -5.60 -16.91 -1.04
C ALA A 60 -5.34 -17.12 0.46
N ALA A 61 -4.11 -17.48 0.85
CA ALA A 61 -3.76 -17.78 2.23
C ALA A 61 -3.55 -16.49 3.03
N GLU A 62 -3.84 -16.55 4.34
CA GLU A 62 -3.50 -15.48 5.27
C GLU A 62 -2.12 -15.72 5.89
N HIS A 63 -1.30 -14.68 5.90
CA HIS A 63 0.06 -14.69 6.42
C HIS A 63 0.25 -13.62 7.49
N ARG A 64 0.92 -13.97 8.59
CA ARG A 64 1.29 -13.03 9.64
C ARG A 64 2.36 -12.06 9.13
N ILE A 65 2.17 -10.75 9.34
CA ILE A 65 3.26 -9.79 9.15
C ILE A 65 4.07 -9.73 10.45
N GLU A 66 5.28 -10.29 10.41
CA GLU A 66 6.15 -10.41 11.57
C GLU A 66 6.43 -9.06 12.24
N GLY A 67 6.38 -9.04 13.57
CA GLY A 67 6.53 -7.82 14.37
C GLY A 67 5.25 -7.02 14.56
N SER A 68 4.20 -7.30 13.79
CA SER A 68 2.99 -6.48 13.77
C SER A 68 1.71 -7.24 14.17
N PRO A 69 0.67 -6.52 14.64
CA PRO A 69 -0.69 -7.01 14.75
C PRO A 69 -1.44 -7.10 13.41
N ALA A 70 -0.82 -6.82 12.26
CA ALA A 70 -1.37 -7.02 10.91
C ALA A 70 -1.19 -8.44 10.31
N SER A 71 -2.13 -8.88 9.47
CA SER A 71 -2.01 -10.04 8.57
C SER A 71 -2.10 -9.58 7.11
N LEU A 72 -1.54 -10.36 6.19
CA LEU A 72 -1.67 -10.19 4.75
C LEU A 72 -2.31 -11.45 4.14
N THR A 73 -3.45 -11.29 3.47
CA THR A 73 -4.00 -12.33 2.60
C THR A 73 -3.38 -12.22 1.20
N ALA A 74 -2.61 -13.20 0.74
CA ALA A 74 -1.91 -13.15 -0.55
C ALA A 74 -1.76 -14.54 -1.18
N LEU A 75 -1.37 -14.57 -2.46
CA LEU A 75 -1.05 -15.81 -3.14
C LEU A 75 0.19 -16.44 -2.48
N ASP A 76 0.09 -17.72 -2.13
CA ASP A 76 1.15 -18.49 -1.46
C ASP A 76 2.49 -18.51 -2.23
N GLY A 77 3.55 -18.90 -1.52
CA GLY A 77 4.87 -19.14 -2.09
C GLY A 77 5.64 -17.84 -2.34
N ASP A 78 6.27 -17.75 -3.52
CA ASP A 78 7.19 -16.64 -3.84
C ASP A 78 6.50 -15.26 -3.78
N VAL A 79 5.20 -15.19 -4.12
CA VAL A 79 4.42 -13.95 -4.04
C VAL A 79 4.27 -13.49 -2.59
N ALA A 80 3.79 -14.37 -1.70
CA ALA A 80 3.67 -14.09 -0.28
C ALA A 80 5.01 -13.67 0.32
N ALA A 81 6.10 -14.40 0.02
CA ALA A 81 7.43 -14.08 0.54
C ALA A 81 7.87 -12.64 0.20
N VAL A 82 7.67 -12.21 -1.05
CA VAL A 82 8.04 -10.85 -1.49
C VAL A 82 7.11 -9.78 -0.90
N LEU A 83 5.80 -10.01 -0.87
CA LEU A 83 4.86 -9.01 -0.36
C LEU A 83 4.93 -8.87 1.17
N LEU A 84 5.19 -9.97 1.90
CA LEU A 84 5.46 -9.94 3.34
C LEU A 84 6.74 -9.17 3.65
N TYR A 85 7.79 -9.35 2.86
CA TYR A 85 9.01 -8.57 3.00
C TYR A 85 8.74 -7.06 2.89
N VAL A 86 7.98 -6.63 1.88
CA VAL A 86 7.58 -5.22 1.71
C VAL A 86 6.80 -4.73 2.92
N ALA A 87 5.77 -5.47 3.35
CA ALA A 87 4.93 -5.07 4.48
C ALA A 87 5.71 -5.00 5.81
N ARG A 88 6.61 -5.95 6.05
CA ARG A 88 7.47 -5.98 7.25
C ARG A 88 8.44 -4.81 7.28
N ARG A 89 9.13 -4.51 6.17
CA ARG A 89 10.04 -3.35 6.11
C ARG A 89 9.28 -2.03 6.26
N PHE A 90 8.10 -1.91 5.64
CA PHE A 90 7.22 -0.76 5.84
C PHE A 90 6.85 -0.60 7.33
N HIS A 91 6.48 -1.70 7.98
CA HIS A 91 6.11 -1.72 9.40
C HIS A 91 7.20 -1.16 10.32
N TYR A 92 8.45 -1.56 10.08
CA TYR A 92 9.57 -1.19 10.95
C TYR A 92 10.18 0.18 10.64
N GLU A 93 10.11 0.63 9.38
CA GLU A 93 10.92 1.77 8.92
C GLU A 93 10.11 2.93 8.36
N VAL A 94 8.82 2.74 8.10
CA VAL A 94 7.93 3.79 7.61
C VAL A 94 6.86 4.10 8.65
N ASP A 95 5.94 3.17 8.87
CA ASP A 95 4.90 3.34 9.88
C ASP A 95 4.40 1.98 10.40
N SER A 96 4.13 1.94 11.70
CA SER A 96 3.59 0.78 12.38
C SER A 96 2.24 0.35 11.79
N LEU A 97 1.99 -0.96 11.73
CA LEU A 97 0.83 -1.56 11.08
C LEU A 97 -0.07 -2.19 12.14
N GLY A 98 -1.27 -1.67 12.27
CA GLY A 98 -2.38 -2.20 13.05
C GLY A 98 -3.03 -3.42 12.39
N ARG A 99 -4.00 -4.02 13.09
CA ARG A 99 -4.68 -5.25 12.64
C ARG A 99 -5.32 -5.13 11.26
N ASP A 100 -5.91 -3.97 10.99
CA ASP A 100 -6.73 -3.73 9.80
C ASP A 100 -6.02 -2.81 8.78
N ASP A 101 -4.72 -2.56 8.98
CA ASP A 101 -3.94 -1.63 8.17
C ASP A 101 -3.42 -2.24 6.85
N VAL A 102 -3.66 -3.52 6.58
CA VAL A 102 -3.18 -4.18 5.35
C VAL A 102 -4.31 -4.91 4.65
N HIS A 103 -4.57 -4.52 3.41
CA HIS A 103 -5.52 -5.19 2.53
C HIS A 103 -4.77 -5.95 1.44
N GLY A 104 -5.11 -7.22 1.24
CA GLY A 104 -4.52 -8.09 0.23
C GLY A 104 -5.57 -8.63 -0.74
N HIS A 105 -5.59 -9.95 -0.92
CA HIS A 105 -6.56 -10.63 -1.79
C HIS A 105 -8.00 -10.28 -1.44
N THR A 106 -8.81 -10.08 -2.48
CA THR A 106 -10.26 -9.93 -2.38
C THR A 106 -10.95 -10.71 -3.49
N THR A 107 -12.21 -11.06 -3.29
CA THR A 107 -13.10 -11.62 -4.32
C THR A 107 -14.05 -10.57 -4.90
N GLN A 108 -13.96 -9.31 -4.44
CA GLN A 108 -14.77 -8.20 -4.95
C GLN A 108 -14.28 -7.79 -6.34
N THR A 109 -15.08 -8.07 -7.37
CA THR A 109 -14.72 -7.82 -8.76
C THR A 109 -15.00 -6.41 -9.25
N SER A 110 -15.57 -5.55 -8.41
CA SER A 110 -15.76 -4.12 -8.71
C SER A 110 -14.40 -3.41 -8.67
N VAL A 111 -13.93 -2.93 -9.82
CA VAL A 111 -12.65 -2.23 -9.96
C VAL A 111 -12.87 -0.84 -10.55
N ALA A 112 -12.23 0.15 -9.95
CA ALA A 112 -12.17 1.54 -10.43
C ALA A 112 -10.94 1.81 -11.30
N ALA A 113 -9.92 0.93 -11.21
CA ALA A 113 -8.71 0.98 -12.02
C ALA A 113 -8.17 -0.43 -12.28
N ASP A 114 -7.46 -0.62 -13.39
CA ASP A 114 -7.00 -1.94 -13.82
C ASP A 114 -6.09 -2.63 -12.78
N TYR A 115 -5.24 -1.88 -12.09
CA TYR A 115 -4.36 -2.42 -11.06
C TYR A 115 -5.12 -3.06 -9.89
N GLU A 116 -6.37 -2.67 -9.65
CA GLU A 116 -7.19 -3.24 -8.57
C GLU A 116 -7.54 -4.71 -8.84
N SER A 117 -7.55 -5.12 -10.11
CA SER A 117 -7.68 -6.54 -10.45
C SER A 117 -6.52 -7.39 -9.91
N ASN A 118 -5.37 -6.82 -9.56
CA ASN A 118 -4.23 -7.55 -9.01
C ASN A 118 -4.48 -8.02 -7.56
N TYR A 119 -5.45 -7.43 -6.85
CA TYR A 119 -5.92 -7.99 -5.58
C TYR A 119 -6.70 -9.29 -5.81
N LEU A 120 -7.43 -9.44 -6.92
CA LEU A 120 -8.16 -10.67 -7.24
C LEU A 120 -7.26 -11.88 -7.47
N SER A 121 -6.00 -11.66 -7.88
CA SER A 121 -4.99 -12.71 -8.03
C SER A 121 -4.12 -12.92 -6.79
N GLY A 122 -4.32 -12.12 -5.73
CA GLY A 122 -3.53 -12.17 -4.50
C GLY A 122 -2.08 -11.69 -4.71
N THR A 123 -1.84 -10.85 -5.71
CA THR A 123 -0.49 -10.38 -6.11
C THR A 123 -0.28 -8.90 -5.85
N ALA A 124 -1.17 -8.28 -5.09
CA ALA A 124 -1.10 -6.89 -4.68
C ALA A 124 -1.48 -6.71 -3.21
N ILE A 125 -0.93 -5.68 -2.60
CA ILE A 125 -1.25 -5.23 -1.24
C ILE A 125 -1.54 -3.72 -1.24
N SER A 126 -2.39 -3.31 -0.32
CA SER A 126 -2.64 -1.91 0.03
C SER A 126 -2.37 -1.75 1.52
N ILE A 127 -1.34 -0.99 1.86
CA ILE A 127 -1.02 -0.59 3.22
C ILE A 127 -1.77 0.71 3.51
N ARG A 128 -2.48 0.74 4.65
CA ARG A 128 -3.24 1.86 5.21
C ARG A 128 -4.02 2.64 4.16
N PRO A 129 -4.96 2.00 3.45
CA PRO A 129 -5.65 2.60 2.30
C PRO A 129 -6.39 3.91 2.63
N GLU A 130 -6.83 4.10 3.88
CA GLU A 130 -7.45 5.35 4.33
C GLU A 130 -6.44 6.51 4.45
N MET A 131 -5.20 6.20 4.83
CA MET A 131 -4.12 7.19 4.94
C MET A 131 -3.48 7.50 3.59
N TYR A 132 -3.38 6.48 2.73
CA TYR A 132 -2.82 6.56 1.38
C TYR A 132 -3.88 6.28 0.29
N PRO A 133 -4.94 7.11 0.20
CA PRO A 133 -5.98 6.91 -0.79
C PRO A 133 -5.47 7.20 -2.20
N VAL A 134 -6.23 6.74 -3.19
CA VAL A 134 -5.94 6.95 -4.62
C VAL A 134 -5.95 8.45 -4.94
N GLY A 135 -4.97 8.90 -5.73
CA GLY A 135 -4.81 10.29 -6.14
C GLY A 135 -4.19 11.19 -5.07
N ALA A 136 -3.91 10.67 -3.87
CA ALA A 136 -3.22 11.45 -2.86
C ALA A 136 -1.71 11.46 -3.10
N GLU A 137 -1.16 12.67 -3.20
CA GLU A 137 0.28 12.94 -3.26
C GLU A 137 0.80 13.32 -1.87
N ASP A 138 2.13 13.22 -1.69
CA ASP A 138 2.85 13.74 -0.53
C ASP A 138 2.34 13.28 0.86
N ARG A 139 1.77 12.07 0.95
CA ARG A 139 1.36 11.45 2.22
C ARG A 139 2.52 10.76 2.94
N LEU A 140 3.57 10.40 2.20
CA LEU A 140 4.86 9.97 2.74
C LEU A 140 5.82 11.15 2.79
N PHE A 141 6.53 11.30 3.90
CA PHE A 141 7.62 12.25 4.01
C PHE A 141 8.81 11.86 3.11
N PRO A 142 9.68 12.80 2.70
CA PRO A 142 10.79 12.51 1.81
C PRO A 142 11.71 11.36 2.27
N GLN A 143 11.96 11.25 3.56
CA GLN A 143 12.74 10.16 4.15
C GLN A 143 12.02 8.81 4.07
N GLU A 144 10.71 8.79 4.24
CA GLU A 144 9.89 7.57 4.11
C GLU A 144 9.83 7.11 2.65
N VAL A 145 9.74 8.06 1.72
CA VAL A 145 9.87 7.75 0.29
C VAL A 145 11.25 7.13 0.01
N ALA A 146 12.33 7.63 0.62
CA ALA A 146 13.66 7.04 0.46
C ALA A 146 13.72 5.59 0.97
N VAL A 147 13.09 5.30 2.12
CA VAL A 147 12.94 3.92 2.64
C VAL A 147 12.12 3.06 1.68
N VAL A 148 11.00 3.54 1.16
CA VAL A 148 10.20 2.79 0.17
C VAL A 148 11.03 2.48 -1.07
N ARG A 149 11.85 3.43 -1.56
CA ARG A 149 12.76 3.17 -2.69
C ARG A 149 13.82 2.13 -2.39
N ASP A 150 14.29 2.11 -1.17
CA ASP A 150 15.25 1.12 -0.69
C ASP A 150 14.65 -0.28 -0.75
N ILE A 151 13.45 -0.45 -0.16
CA ILE A 151 12.67 -1.69 -0.20
C ILE A 151 12.48 -2.18 -1.64
N LEU A 152 12.07 -1.30 -2.55
CA LEU A 152 11.86 -1.65 -3.96
C LEU A 152 13.15 -2.05 -4.68
N THR A 153 14.28 -1.45 -4.30
CA THR A 153 15.60 -1.80 -4.84
C THR A 153 16.00 -3.21 -4.40
N GLU A 154 15.74 -3.57 -3.14
CA GLU A 154 15.95 -4.92 -2.63
C GLU A 154 15.00 -5.96 -3.27
N CYS A 155 13.83 -5.51 -3.75
CA CYS A 155 12.94 -6.34 -4.57
C CYS A 155 13.43 -6.54 -6.03
N GLU A 156 14.55 -5.94 -6.44
CA GLU A 156 15.19 -6.13 -7.75
C GLU A 156 14.25 -5.93 -8.96
N GLY A 157 13.24 -5.07 -8.81
CA GLY A 157 12.24 -4.79 -9.85
C GLY A 157 11.10 -5.82 -9.97
N VAL A 158 11.00 -6.76 -9.03
CA VAL A 158 9.87 -7.70 -8.92
C VAL A 158 8.61 -7.01 -8.42
N VAL A 159 8.75 -5.90 -7.69
CA VAL A 159 7.62 -5.13 -7.11
C VAL A 159 7.50 -3.77 -7.78
N ARG A 160 6.28 -3.40 -8.16
CA ARG A 160 5.88 -2.06 -8.57
C ARG A 160 5.20 -1.33 -7.42
N TRP A 161 5.48 -0.03 -7.30
CA TRP A 161 4.85 0.85 -6.32
C TRP A 161 3.81 1.76 -6.98
N GLY A 162 2.61 1.82 -6.40
CA GLY A 162 1.52 2.67 -6.88
C GLY A 162 1.79 4.17 -6.72
N GLY A 163 2.75 4.57 -5.87
CA GLY A 163 3.18 5.97 -5.76
C GLY A 163 3.94 6.49 -7.00
N ASP A 164 4.30 5.62 -7.93
CA ASP A 164 4.91 6.02 -9.22
C ASP A 164 3.90 6.29 -10.34
N ASP A 165 2.61 5.99 -10.13
CA ASP A 165 1.58 6.35 -11.09
C ASP A 165 1.46 7.87 -11.19
N ARG A 166 1.60 8.40 -12.41
CA ARG A 166 1.64 9.85 -12.67
C ARG A 166 0.25 10.48 -12.71
N ARG A 167 -0.79 9.70 -12.95
CA ARG A 167 -2.16 10.19 -13.10
C ARG A 167 -2.95 10.01 -11.81
N SER A 168 -2.70 8.91 -11.11
CA SER A 168 -3.48 8.46 -9.98
C SER A 168 -2.59 7.73 -8.97
N PRO A 169 -1.66 8.44 -8.30
CA PRO A 169 -0.74 7.84 -7.35
C PRO A 169 -1.49 7.18 -6.19
N LYS A 170 -1.02 6.02 -5.75
CA LYS A 170 -1.50 5.31 -4.56
C LYS A 170 -0.32 4.83 -3.73
N GLN A 171 0.16 5.66 -2.81
CA GLN A 171 1.40 5.43 -2.06
C GLN A 171 1.36 4.19 -1.15
N GLY A 172 0.17 3.71 -0.76
CA GLY A 172 0.02 2.47 0.00
C GLY A 172 0.03 1.20 -0.85
N HIS A 173 0.00 1.30 -2.19
CA HIS A 173 -0.16 0.14 -3.06
C HIS A 173 1.17 -0.41 -3.56
N PHE A 174 1.32 -1.73 -3.44
CA PHE A 174 2.44 -2.49 -3.98
C PHE A 174 1.92 -3.73 -4.70
N GLN A 175 2.56 -4.11 -5.80
CA GLN A 175 2.17 -5.29 -6.57
C GLN A 175 3.35 -6.02 -7.18
N ILE A 176 3.19 -7.31 -7.45
CA ILE A 176 4.13 -8.07 -8.28
C ILE A 176 4.06 -7.55 -9.72
N ASP A 177 5.22 -7.25 -10.31
CA ASP A 177 5.39 -6.62 -11.63
C ASP A 177 6.10 -7.53 -12.65
N VAL A 178 6.10 -8.83 -12.39
CA VAL A 178 6.68 -9.86 -13.26
C VAL A 178 5.65 -10.98 -13.50
N PRO A 179 5.72 -11.69 -14.63
CA PRO A 179 4.74 -12.72 -14.95
C PRO A 179 4.85 -13.95 -14.02
N PRO A 180 3.79 -14.77 -13.94
CA PRO A 180 3.84 -16.08 -13.28
C PRO A 180 5.03 -16.92 -13.76
N GLY A 181 5.72 -17.57 -12.82
CA GLY A 181 6.89 -18.41 -13.12
C GLY A 181 8.18 -17.65 -13.40
N SER A 182 8.22 -16.33 -13.16
CA SER A 182 9.43 -15.52 -13.31
C SER A 182 10.59 -16.06 -12.45
N ALA A 183 11.74 -16.31 -13.10
CA ALA A 183 12.97 -16.70 -12.40
C ALA A 183 13.47 -15.61 -11.44
N THR A 184 13.23 -14.34 -11.77
CA THR A 184 13.60 -13.21 -10.90
C THR A 184 12.77 -13.20 -9.62
N LEU A 185 11.46 -13.47 -9.71
CA LEU A 185 10.60 -13.59 -8.54
C LEU A 185 11.10 -14.71 -7.62
N LYS A 186 11.37 -15.89 -8.17
CA LYS A 186 11.91 -17.03 -7.41
C LYS A 186 13.24 -16.71 -6.74
N LYS A 187 14.15 -16.02 -7.44
CA LYS A 187 15.44 -15.58 -6.89
C LYS A 187 15.26 -14.63 -5.71
N VAL A 188 14.41 -13.61 -5.85
CA VAL A 188 14.17 -12.60 -4.81
C VAL A 188 13.47 -13.24 -3.59
N ALA A 189 12.46 -14.08 -3.82
CA ALA A 189 11.81 -14.83 -2.74
C ALA A 189 12.80 -15.73 -1.99
N GLY A 190 13.63 -16.49 -2.72
CA GLY A 190 14.68 -17.32 -2.12
C GLY A 190 15.70 -16.53 -1.31
N LYS A 191 16.04 -15.31 -1.74
CA LYS A 191 16.89 -14.37 -0.99
C LYS A 191 16.25 -13.99 0.34
N PHE A 192 14.97 -13.61 0.34
CA PHE A 192 14.27 -13.19 1.55
C PHE A 192 14.06 -14.36 2.53
N ASN A 193 13.62 -15.52 2.05
CA ASN A 193 13.50 -16.70 2.90
C ASN A 193 14.85 -17.11 3.52
N GLY A 194 15.93 -17.03 2.75
CA GLY A 194 17.27 -17.33 3.24
C GLY A 194 17.79 -16.34 4.30
N TRP A 195 17.24 -15.12 4.36
CA TRP A 195 17.53 -14.14 5.40
C TRP A 195 16.80 -14.44 6.70
N ASP A 196 15.55 -14.90 6.61
CA ASP A 196 14.79 -15.32 7.78
C ASP A 196 15.42 -16.57 8.44
N ASP A 197 16.02 -17.45 7.64
CA ASP A 197 16.76 -18.62 8.12
C ASP A 197 18.14 -18.30 8.74
N LYS A 198 18.72 -17.12 8.46
CA LYS A 198 20.08 -16.72 8.89
C LYS A 198 20.11 -15.29 9.44
N PRO A 199 19.87 -15.10 10.75
CA PRO A 199 19.91 -13.79 11.38
C PRO A 199 21.28 -13.09 11.15
N GLY A 200 21.25 -11.83 10.69
CA GLY A 200 22.44 -10.99 10.50
C GLY A 200 23.01 -10.93 9.08
N GLN A 201 22.40 -11.58 8.08
CA GLN A 201 22.79 -11.47 6.66
C GLN A 201 21.68 -10.86 5.77
N GLY A 202 20.63 -10.30 6.38
CA GLY A 202 19.41 -9.88 5.69
C GLY A 202 18.94 -8.46 5.96
N ALA A 203 17.62 -8.24 5.88
CA ALA A 203 16.97 -6.97 6.21
C ALA A 203 17.45 -6.44 7.57
N GLY A 204 18.00 -5.22 7.59
CA GLY A 204 18.59 -4.61 8.79
C GLY A 204 20.11 -4.74 8.90
N THR A 205 20.81 -5.34 7.93
CA THR A 205 22.26 -5.15 7.81
C THR A 205 22.51 -3.66 7.55
N PRO A 206 23.45 -2.98 8.26
CA PRO A 206 23.68 -1.55 8.10
C PRO A 206 24.32 -1.27 6.73
N GLU A 207 23.51 -1.22 5.68
CA GLU A 207 23.88 -0.58 4.43
C GLU A 207 23.36 0.86 4.45
N ASP A 208 24.21 1.79 4.01
CA ASP A 208 23.82 3.19 3.86
C ASP A 208 22.76 3.30 2.75
N ILE A 209 21.49 3.41 3.16
CA ILE A 209 20.33 3.63 2.30
C ILE A 209 20.51 4.91 1.46
N PHE A 210 21.23 5.91 1.99
CA PHE A 210 21.54 7.15 1.30
C PHE A 210 22.83 7.07 0.47
N GLY A 211 23.46 5.91 0.41
CA GLY A 211 24.64 5.64 -0.38
C GLY A 211 24.40 5.88 -1.87
N LYS A 212 25.41 6.42 -2.56
CA LYS A 212 25.29 6.84 -3.97
C LYS A 212 24.81 5.70 -4.90
N SER A 213 25.28 4.47 -4.65
CA SER A 213 24.89 3.30 -5.45
C SER A 213 23.41 2.95 -5.30
N ARG A 214 22.92 2.84 -4.05
CA ARG A 214 21.51 2.60 -3.70
C ARG A 214 20.60 3.66 -4.29
N ARG A 215 20.92 4.95 -4.11
CA ARG A 215 20.18 6.07 -4.71
C ARG A 215 20.12 6.02 -6.23
N THR A 216 21.21 5.60 -6.88
CA THR A 216 21.25 5.46 -8.35
C THR A 216 20.36 4.32 -8.83
N ALA A 217 20.39 3.17 -8.15
CA ALA A 217 19.53 2.02 -8.46
C ALA A 217 18.06 2.35 -8.25
N ALA A 218 17.72 2.96 -7.11
CA ALA A 218 16.39 3.46 -6.79
C ALA A 218 15.86 4.43 -7.85
N LYS A 219 16.67 5.41 -8.27
CA LYS A 219 16.29 6.36 -9.32
C LYS A 219 16.02 5.64 -10.64
N ARG A 220 16.90 4.73 -11.06
CA ARG A 220 16.70 3.96 -12.31
C ARG A 220 15.43 3.12 -12.26
N LEU A 221 15.11 2.53 -11.11
CA LEU A 221 13.87 1.77 -10.94
C LEU A 221 12.65 2.68 -11.03
N ALA A 222 12.66 3.82 -10.34
CA ALA A 222 11.57 4.80 -10.39
C ALA A 222 11.35 5.32 -11.82
N ASP A 223 12.42 5.65 -12.54
CA ASP A 223 12.33 6.12 -13.93
C ASP A 223 11.69 5.04 -14.84
N ARG A 224 12.01 3.75 -14.64
CA ARG A 224 11.38 2.64 -15.38
C ARG A 224 9.90 2.45 -15.02
N GLN A 225 9.56 2.50 -13.74
CA GLN A 225 8.18 2.32 -13.28
C GLN A 225 7.28 3.45 -13.80
N ARG A 226 7.74 4.69 -13.71
CA ARG A 226 7.04 5.88 -14.24
C ARG A 226 6.94 5.91 -15.76
N ALA A 227 7.82 5.23 -16.49
CA ALA A 227 7.75 5.14 -17.95
C ALA A 227 6.68 4.17 -18.46
N THR A 228 6.19 3.28 -17.58
CA THR A 228 5.22 2.23 -17.90
C THR A 228 3.92 2.39 -17.10
N ALA A 229 3.74 3.54 -16.44
CA ALA A 229 2.55 3.93 -15.69
C ALA A 229 1.71 4.93 -16.50
#